data_AF-A0A7Y4YQR9-F1
#
_entry.id   AF-A0A7Y4YQR9-F1
#
_cell.length_a   1.000
_cell.length_b   1.000
_cell.length_c   1.000
_cell.angle_alpha   90.00
_cell.angle_beta   90.00
_cell.angle_gamma   90.00
#
_symmetry.space_group_name_H-M   'P 1'
#
loop_
_entity.id
_entity.type
_entity.pdbx_description
1 polymer ?
#
loop_
_entity_poly.entity_id
_entity_poly.type
_entity_poly.pdbx_seq_one_letter_code
_entity_poly.pdbx_strand_id
1 'polypeptide(L)'
;MQTTKLIIALTFGMMFSLPASAKMYKWVDDKGTTHYGETIPPEYANKDRVELNKDGRVMKKIGILTPEERLAKKEADAKKLEQDKLALDQKRHDATLTNTYSNSDEIDLARKRSLQQIEARITSQQSQLKMANTNLTGLQQEAEKRNLAKKPMPESLQEDIHQSQSQVARLQKNLDTSMAEKATVEAKFDADKVRYKELTGK
;
A
#
# COMPACT_ATOMS: atom_id res chain seq x y z
N MET A 1 -37.53 -84.21 -17.13
CA MET A 1 -38.45 -83.74 -16.07
C MET A 1 -37.75 -82.59 -15.36
N GLN A 2 -38.18 -81.34 -15.65
CA GLN A 2 -38.94 -80.49 -14.70
C GLN A 2 -38.05 -79.99 -13.54
N THR A 3 -37.80 -78.69 -13.30
CA THR A 3 -38.58 -77.46 -13.56
C THR A 3 -37.69 -76.23 -13.44
N THR A 4 -37.90 -75.27 -14.34
CA THR A 4 -37.53 -73.86 -14.25
C THR A 4 -38.19 -73.20 -13.03
N LYS A 5 -37.46 -72.38 -12.25
CA LYS A 5 -38.05 -71.39 -11.34
C LYS A 5 -37.44 -70.02 -11.61
N LEU A 6 -38.23 -69.21 -12.31
CA LEU A 6 -38.05 -67.78 -12.48
C LEU A 6 -38.44 -67.11 -11.13
N ILE A 7 -37.52 -66.39 -10.49
CA ILE A 7 -37.85 -65.51 -9.37
C ILE A 7 -37.66 -64.08 -9.86
N ILE A 8 -38.79 -63.42 -10.15
CA ILE A 8 -38.92 -61.99 -10.31
C ILE A 8 -38.93 -61.40 -8.90
N ALA A 9 -37.89 -60.67 -8.51
CA ALA A 9 -37.85 -59.91 -7.28
C ALA A 9 -37.76 -58.41 -7.60
N LEU A 10 -38.88 -57.76 -7.34
CA LEU A 10 -39.26 -56.36 -7.45
C LEU A 10 -38.16 -55.40 -6.91
N THR A 11 -37.59 -54.57 -7.77
CA THR A 11 -36.74 -53.43 -7.39
C THR A 11 -37.62 -52.33 -6.77
N PHE A 12 -37.61 -52.22 -5.44
CA PHE A 12 -38.23 -51.12 -4.71
C PHE A 12 -37.33 -49.88 -4.79
N GLY A 13 -37.69 -48.94 -5.66
CA GLY A 13 -37.02 -47.64 -5.77
C GLY A 13 -37.23 -46.83 -4.50
N MET A 14 -36.18 -46.71 -3.70
CA MET A 14 -36.15 -45.84 -2.53
C MET A 14 -36.12 -44.38 -3.02
N MET A 15 -37.28 -43.72 -3.05
CA MET A 15 -37.34 -42.29 -3.30
C MET A 15 -36.73 -41.55 -2.11
N PHE A 16 -35.49 -41.10 -2.28
CA PHE A 16 -34.89 -40.12 -1.39
C PHE A 16 -35.59 -38.77 -1.60
N SER A 17 -36.57 -38.44 -0.76
CA SER A 17 -37.02 -37.07 -0.59
C SER A 17 -35.91 -36.27 0.10
N LEU A 18 -35.20 -35.43 -0.65
CA LEU A 18 -34.32 -34.44 -0.07
C LEU A 18 -35.16 -33.49 0.80
N PRO A 19 -34.80 -33.26 2.07
CA PRO A 19 -35.54 -32.31 2.90
C PRO A 19 -35.36 -30.91 2.31
N ALA A 20 -36.38 -30.40 1.63
CA ALA A 20 -36.44 -29.00 1.24
C ALA A 20 -36.40 -28.15 2.51
N SER A 21 -35.33 -27.38 2.70
CA SER A 21 -35.23 -26.40 3.77
C SER A 21 -35.75 -25.06 3.24
N ALA A 22 -37.07 -24.88 3.23
CA ALA A 22 -37.68 -23.60 2.92
C ALA A 22 -37.33 -22.58 4.02
N LYS A 23 -36.60 -21.52 3.64
CA LYS A 23 -36.34 -20.37 4.52
C LYS A 23 -37.56 -19.46 4.45
N MET A 24 -38.15 -19.15 5.60
CA MET A 24 -39.33 -18.29 5.68
C MET A 24 -38.92 -16.91 6.23
N TYR A 25 -39.40 -15.84 5.63
CA TYR A 25 -39.14 -14.48 6.10
C TYR A 25 -40.44 -13.82 6.56
N LYS A 26 -40.29 -12.94 7.55
CA LYS A 26 -41.33 -12.04 8.06
C LYS A 26 -40.87 -10.60 7.88
N TRP A 27 -41.69 -9.75 7.28
CA TRP A 27 -41.43 -8.31 7.12
C TRP A 27 -42.70 -7.49 7.32
N VAL A 28 -42.56 -6.17 7.44
CA VAL A 28 -43.68 -5.23 7.61
C VAL A 28 -43.68 -4.26 6.43
N ASP A 29 -44.82 -4.04 5.79
CA ASP A 29 -44.94 -3.10 4.65
C ASP A 29 -45.00 -1.62 5.11
N ASP A 30 -45.23 -0.68 4.19
CA ASP A 30 -45.37 0.75 4.52
C ASP A 30 -46.67 1.11 5.25
N LYS A 31 -47.67 0.21 5.23
CA LYS A 31 -48.97 0.37 5.89
C LYS A 31 -48.99 -0.29 7.27
N GLY A 32 -47.88 -0.89 7.71
CA GLY A 32 -47.77 -1.59 9.00
C GLY A 32 -48.28 -3.04 8.97
N THR A 33 -48.60 -3.59 7.79
CA THR A 33 -49.08 -4.97 7.66
C THR A 33 -47.90 -5.94 7.70
N THR A 34 -48.02 -7.00 8.50
CA THR A 34 -47.01 -8.06 8.56
C THR A 34 -47.25 -9.09 7.47
N HIS A 35 -46.21 -9.36 6.69
CA HIS A 35 -46.20 -10.35 5.61
C HIS A 35 -45.24 -11.49 5.92
N TYR A 36 -45.53 -12.67 5.39
CA TYR A 36 -44.70 -13.86 5.48
C TYR A 36 -44.51 -14.45 4.09
N GLY A 37 -43.29 -14.89 3.78
CA GLY A 37 -43.01 -15.49 2.49
C GLY A 37 -41.58 -16.00 2.37
N GLU A 38 -41.36 -16.90 1.42
CA GLU A 38 -40.04 -17.48 1.14
C GLU A 38 -39.12 -16.49 0.40
N THR A 39 -39.70 -15.50 -0.27
CA THR A 39 -38.98 -14.43 -0.97
C THR A 39 -39.60 -13.08 -0.62
N ILE A 40 -38.75 -12.12 -0.27
CA ILE A 40 -39.18 -10.74 0.01
C ILE A 40 -39.24 -9.97 -1.32
N PRO A 41 -40.39 -9.35 -1.65
CA PRO A 41 -40.51 -8.51 -2.83
C PRO A 41 -39.44 -7.40 -2.87
N PRO A 42 -38.89 -7.05 -4.04
CA PRO A 42 -37.84 -6.03 -4.17
C PRO A 42 -38.19 -4.67 -3.54
N GLU A 43 -39.47 -4.29 -3.57
CA GLU A 43 -40.00 -3.07 -2.95
C GLU A 43 -39.78 -2.99 -1.43
N TYR A 44 -39.68 -4.13 -0.74
CA TYR A 44 -39.38 -4.21 0.70
C TYR A 44 -37.93 -4.61 0.99
N ALA A 45 -37.04 -4.55 -0.01
CA ALA A 45 -35.63 -4.93 0.17
C ALA A 45 -34.94 -4.09 1.25
N ASN A 46 -35.32 -2.81 1.37
CA ASN A 46 -34.81 -1.86 2.35
C ASN A 46 -35.70 -1.78 3.59
N LYS A 47 -36.23 -2.91 4.08
CA LYS A 47 -36.98 -2.98 5.33
C LYS A 47 -36.42 -4.04 6.26
N ASP A 48 -36.62 -3.83 7.55
CA ASP A 48 -36.30 -4.82 8.57
C ASP A 48 -37.08 -6.12 8.32
N ARG A 49 -36.38 -7.23 8.42
CA ARG A 49 -36.95 -8.56 8.20
C ARG A 49 -36.47 -9.53 9.26
N VAL A 50 -37.21 -10.61 9.41
CA VAL A 50 -36.90 -11.68 10.33
C VAL A 50 -36.90 -13.00 9.58
N GLU A 51 -35.78 -13.71 9.60
CA GLU A 51 -35.70 -15.10 9.12
C GLU A 51 -36.25 -16.03 10.19
N LEU A 52 -37.16 -16.92 9.78
CA LEU A 52 -37.85 -17.89 10.62
C LEU A 52 -37.41 -19.32 10.23
N ASN A 53 -37.35 -20.21 11.20
CA ASN A 53 -37.19 -21.64 10.94
C ASN A 53 -38.52 -22.29 10.52
N LYS A 54 -38.49 -23.59 10.21
CA LYS A 54 -39.68 -24.38 9.81
C LYS A 54 -40.80 -24.38 10.87
N ASP A 55 -40.47 -24.13 12.13
CA ASP A 55 -41.41 -24.08 13.25
C ASP A 55 -41.90 -22.64 13.54
N GLY A 56 -41.58 -21.68 12.68
CA GLY A 56 -41.97 -20.27 12.84
C GLY A 56 -41.17 -19.51 13.91
N ARG A 57 -40.10 -20.08 14.45
CA ARG A 57 -39.22 -19.45 15.45
C ARG A 57 -38.22 -18.51 14.77
N VAL A 58 -37.96 -17.38 15.41
CA VAL A 58 -37.00 -16.37 14.94
C VAL A 58 -35.59 -16.95 14.96
N MET A 59 -35.00 -17.09 13.78
CA MET A 59 -33.61 -17.49 13.60
C MET A 59 -32.68 -16.28 13.56
N LYS A 60 -33.09 -15.22 12.85
CA LYS A 60 -32.24 -14.04 12.65
C LYS A 60 -33.08 -12.80 12.38
N LYS A 61 -32.86 -11.72 13.14
CA LYS A 61 -33.34 -10.37 12.77
C LYS A 61 -32.31 -9.75 11.85
N ILE A 62 -32.74 -9.33 10.66
CA ILE A 62 -31.90 -8.66 9.65
C ILE A 62 -32.49 -7.25 9.51
N GLY A 63 -31.95 -6.32 10.29
CA GLY A 63 -32.32 -4.90 10.21
C GLY A 63 -31.51 -4.16 9.14
N ILE A 64 -32.05 -3.04 8.65
CA ILE A 64 -31.25 -2.07 7.90
C ILE A 64 -30.23 -1.49 8.87
N LEU A 65 -28.94 -1.54 8.53
CA LEU A 65 -27.90 -0.88 9.31
C LEU A 65 -28.26 0.59 9.48
N THR A 66 -28.22 1.08 10.72
CA THR A 66 -28.36 2.52 11.01
C THR A 66 -27.30 3.31 10.23
N PRO A 67 -27.48 4.62 9.98
CA PRO A 67 -26.44 5.43 9.35
C PRO A 67 -25.07 5.29 10.03
N GLU A 68 -25.05 5.19 11.36
CA GLU A 68 -23.84 4.97 12.18
C GLU A 68 -23.24 3.59 11.97
N GLU A 69 -24.05 2.52 12.00
CA GLU A 69 -23.58 1.15 11.76
C GLU A 69 -23.08 0.96 10.32
N ARG A 70 -23.69 1.66 9.35
CA ARG A 70 -23.25 1.67 7.95
C ARG A 70 -21.91 2.39 7.81
N LEU A 71 -21.70 3.49 8.53
CA LEU A 71 -20.43 4.20 8.54
C LEU A 71 -19.33 3.34 9.20
N ALA A 72 -19.60 2.78 10.38
CA ALA A 72 -18.67 1.89 11.09
C ALA A 72 -18.29 0.66 10.25
N LYS A 73 -19.25 0.06 9.54
CA LYS A 73 -18.98 -1.05 8.63
C LYS A 73 -18.11 -0.62 7.44
N LYS A 74 -18.38 0.54 6.83
CA LYS A 74 -17.54 1.08 5.75
C LYS A 74 -16.11 1.32 6.21
N GLU A 75 -15.92 1.89 7.40
CA GLU A 75 -14.59 2.10 7.97
C GLU A 75 -13.87 0.78 8.28
N ALA A 76 -14.58 -0.20 8.82
CA ALA A 76 -14.02 -1.53 9.07
C ALA A 76 -13.64 -2.25 7.76
N ASP A 77 -14.49 -2.21 6.75
CA ASP A 77 -14.22 -2.77 5.43
C ASP A 77 -13.05 -2.05 4.74
N ALA A 78 -12.93 -0.72 4.89
CA ALA A 78 -11.81 0.05 4.38
C ALA A 78 -10.49 -0.33 5.06
N LYS A 79 -10.47 -0.43 6.40
CA LYS A 79 -9.31 -0.89 7.17
C LYS A 79 -8.90 -2.30 6.79
N LYS A 80 -9.86 -3.21 6.64
CA LYS A 80 -9.59 -4.58 6.21
C LYS A 80 -9.01 -4.62 4.80
N LEU A 81 -9.56 -3.84 3.86
CA LEU A 81 -9.04 -3.75 2.51
C LEU A 81 -7.60 -3.18 2.48
N GLU A 82 -7.28 -2.21 3.32
CA GLU A 82 -5.92 -1.68 3.47
C GLU A 82 -4.96 -2.74 4.03
N GLN A 83 -5.37 -3.47 5.06
CA GLN A 83 -4.57 -4.58 5.62
C GLN A 83 -4.33 -5.69 4.59
N ASP A 84 -5.37 -6.08 3.84
CA ASP A 84 -5.26 -7.11 2.80
C ASP A 84 -4.32 -6.65 1.67
N LYS A 85 -4.34 -5.36 1.31
CA LYS A 85 -3.39 -4.77 0.34
C LYS A 85 -1.95 -4.81 0.85
N LEU A 86 -1.71 -4.34 2.08
CA LEU A 86 -0.37 -4.35 2.68
C LEU A 86 0.20 -5.77 2.77
N ALA A 87 -0.62 -6.75 3.15
CA ALA A 87 -0.22 -8.15 3.21
C ALA A 87 0.11 -8.73 1.82
N LEU A 88 -0.66 -8.35 0.79
CA LEU A 88 -0.40 -8.76 -0.58
C LEU A 88 0.89 -8.14 -1.12
N ASP A 89 1.12 -6.86 -0.86
CA ASP A 89 2.32 -6.15 -1.30
C ASP A 89 3.57 -6.69 -0.60
N GLN A 90 3.50 -7.00 0.70
CA GLN A 90 4.59 -7.67 1.41
C GLN A 90 4.91 -9.03 0.80
N LYS A 91 3.89 -9.87 0.52
CA LYS A 91 4.09 -11.19 -0.11
C LYS A 91 4.74 -11.08 -1.48
N ARG A 92 4.34 -10.09 -2.28
CA ARG A 92 4.94 -9.82 -3.59
C ARG A 92 6.39 -9.39 -3.45
N HIS A 93 6.68 -8.47 -2.54
CA HIS A 93 8.03 -8.01 -2.26
C HIS A 93 8.93 -9.17 -1.80
N ASP A 94 8.48 -9.96 -0.83
CA ASP A 94 9.19 -11.15 -0.33
C ASP A 94 9.51 -12.12 -1.48
N ALA A 95 8.53 -12.41 -2.33
CA ALA A 95 8.73 -13.27 -3.50
C ALA A 95 9.72 -12.67 -4.50
N THR A 96 9.67 -11.35 -4.74
CA THR A 96 10.66 -10.67 -5.58
C THR A 96 12.05 -10.79 -4.98
N LEU A 97 12.23 -10.58 -3.69
CA LEU A 97 13.54 -10.70 -3.03
C LEU A 97 14.13 -12.09 -3.21
N THR A 98 13.36 -13.15 -2.89
CA THR A 98 13.85 -14.52 -2.95
C THR A 98 14.05 -15.04 -4.38
N ASN A 99 13.32 -14.51 -5.35
CA ASN A 99 13.44 -14.91 -6.76
C ASN A 99 14.53 -14.12 -7.51
N THR A 100 14.82 -12.89 -7.08
CA THR A 100 15.80 -12.01 -7.74
C THR A 100 17.22 -12.28 -7.26
N TYR A 101 17.37 -12.62 -5.97
CA TYR A 101 18.68 -12.75 -5.33
C TYR A 101 18.92 -14.18 -4.84
N SER A 102 20.06 -14.73 -5.21
CA SER A 102 20.49 -16.08 -4.82
C SER A 102 21.19 -16.12 -3.46
N ASN A 103 21.71 -14.97 -3.01
CA ASN A 103 22.36 -14.77 -1.71
C ASN A 103 22.36 -13.27 -1.34
N SER A 104 22.76 -12.95 -0.11
CA SER A 104 22.75 -11.57 0.39
C SER A 104 23.79 -10.65 -0.26
N ASP A 105 24.84 -11.19 -0.89
CA ASP A 105 25.91 -10.41 -1.52
C ASP A 105 25.47 -9.87 -2.89
N GLU A 106 24.56 -10.58 -3.58
CA GLU A 106 23.93 -10.07 -4.80
C GLU A 106 23.09 -8.81 -4.54
N ILE A 107 22.52 -8.69 -3.34
CA ILE A 107 21.80 -7.48 -2.89
C ILE A 107 22.78 -6.31 -2.73
N ASP A 108 23.96 -6.54 -2.15
CA ASP A 108 25.00 -5.51 -2.03
C ASP A 108 25.50 -5.06 -3.41
N LEU A 109 25.67 -6.00 -4.33
CA LEU A 109 26.08 -5.70 -5.69
C LEU A 109 25.01 -4.90 -6.44
N ALA A 110 23.73 -5.23 -6.25
CA ALA A 110 22.61 -4.47 -6.79
C ALA A 110 22.55 -3.05 -6.18
N ARG A 111 22.75 -2.91 -4.86
CA ARG A 111 22.88 -1.62 -4.17
C ARG A 111 23.98 -0.78 -4.81
N LYS A 112 25.18 -1.33 -4.96
CA LYS A 112 26.33 -0.62 -5.56
C LYS A 112 26.03 -0.14 -6.97
N ARG A 113 25.42 -0.98 -7.81
CA ARG A 113 25.02 -0.60 -9.17
C ARG A 113 23.97 0.51 -9.16
N SER A 114 22.97 0.40 -8.28
CA SER A 114 21.91 1.40 -8.14
C SER A 114 22.44 2.75 -7.67
N LEU A 115 23.50 2.77 -6.86
CA LEU A 115 24.10 3.99 -6.32
C LEU A 115 25.10 4.65 -7.26
N GLN A 116 25.64 3.93 -8.25
CA GLN A 116 26.75 4.41 -9.08
C GLN A 116 26.48 5.79 -9.72
N GLN A 117 25.30 6.00 -10.29
CA GLN A 117 24.96 7.28 -10.91
C GLN A 117 24.77 8.40 -9.89
N ILE A 118 24.18 8.09 -8.73
CA ILE A 118 23.97 9.05 -7.64
C ILE A 118 25.32 9.49 -7.07
N GLU A 119 26.25 8.56 -6.86
CA GLU A 119 27.59 8.84 -6.35
C GLU A 119 28.44 9.66 -7.33
N ALA A 120 28.36 9.35 -8.63
CA ALA A 120 29.01 10.15 -9.66
C ALA A 120 28.46 11.60 -9.67
N ARG A 121 27.14 11.75 -9.52
CA ARG A 121 26.48 13.07 -9.43
C ARG A 121 26.91 13.84 -8.18
N ILE A 122 26.93 13.19 -7.01
CA ILE A 122 27.41 13.77 -5.74
C ILE A 122 28.86 14.26 -5.91
N THR A 123 29.74 13.43 -6.47
CA THR A 123 31.15 13.79 -6.68
C THR A 123 31.29 15.03 -7.57
N SER A 124 30.53 15.09 -8.67
CA SER A 124 30.51 16.25 -9.56
C SER A 124 29.99 17.51 -8.85
N GLN A 125 28.90 17.40 -8.10
CA GLN A 125 28.32 18.52 -7.34
C GLN A 125 29.27 19.02 -6.25
N GLN A 126 29.98 18.13 -5.54
CA GLN A 126 30.99 18.50 -4.56
C GLN A 126 32.14 19.29 -5.20
N SER A 127 32.61 18.86 -6.38
CA SER A 127 33.65 19.58 -7.13
C SER A 127 33.16 20.97 -7.56
N GLN A 128 31.94 21.07 -8.11
CA GLN A 128 31.34 22.35 -8.48
C GLN A 128 31.17 23.29 -7.29
N LEU A 129 30.67 22.78 -6.17
CA LEU A 129 30.50 23.53 -4.93
C LEU A 129 31.84 24.03 -4.40
N LYS A 130 32.89 23.19 -4.43
CA LYS A 130 34.25 23.60 -4.05
C LYS A 130 34.74 24.76 -4.91
N MET A 131 34.59 24.68 -6.23
CA MET A 131 34.99 25.77 -7.13
C MET A 131 34.19 27.06 -6.86
N ALA A 132 32.87 26.96 -6.67
CA ALA A 132 32.02 28.11 -6.38
C ALA A 132 32.37 28.78 -5.03
N ASN A 133 32.70 27.99 -4.01
CA ASN A 133 33.16 28.49 -2.72
C ASN A 133 34.52 29.20 -2.84
N THR A 134 35.46 28.66 -3.63
CA THR A 134 36.74 29.33 -3.91
C THR A 134 36.51 30.68 -4.58
N ASN A 135 35.62 30.75 -5.57
CA ASN A 135 35.27 32.01 -6.24
C ASN A 135 34.67 33.03 -5.26
N LEU A 136 33.67 32.61 -4.48
CA LEU A 136 33.03 33.46 -3.47
C LEU A 136 34.06 34.00 -2.47
N THR A 137 34.96 33.13 -2.00
CA THR A 137 36.02 33.51 -1.06
C THR A 137 36.94 34.57 -1.68
N GLY A 138 37.32 34.43 -2.95
CA GLY A 138 38.13 35.43 -3.66
C GLY A 138 37.45 36.80 -3.75
N LEU A 139 36.16 36.82 -4.10
CA LEU A 139 35.37 38.06 -4.15
C LEU A 139 35.24 38.72 -2.78
N GLN A 140 35.00 37.93 -1.72
CA GLN A 140 34.92 38.41 -0.35
C GLN A 140 36.24 38.99 0.14
N GLN A 141 37.37 38.35 -0.18
CA GLN A 141 38.70 38.86 0.15
C GLN A 141 38.99 40.18 -0.57
N GLU A 142 38.55 40.34 -1.82
CA GLU A 142 38.70 41.59 -2.55
C GLU A 142 37.86 42.73 -1.96
N ALA A 143 36.63 42.42 -1.53
CA ALA A 143 35.79 43.37 -0.79
C ALA A 143 36.42 43.78 0.55
N GLU A 144 36.97 42.81 1.30
CA GLU A 144 37.66 43.06 2.57
C GLU A 144 38.88 43.95 2.39
N LYS A 145 39.73 43.67 1.39
CA LYS A 145 40.90 44.51 1.07
C LYS A 145 40.52 45.96 0.77
N ARG A 146 39.42 46.19 0.03
CA ARG A 146 38.91 47.54 -0.23
C ARG A 146 38.43 48.22 1.05
N ASN A 147 37.69 47.51 1.88
CA ASN A 147 37.21 48.01 3.17
C ASN A 147 38.37 48.43 4.08
N LEU A 148 39.41 47.59 4.20
CA LEU A 148 40.64 47.91 4.93
C LEU A 148 41.38 49.12 4.34
N ALA A 149 41.38 49.27 3.02
CA ALA A 149 41.93 50.43 2.32
C ALA A 149 41.01 51.67 2.35
N LYS A 150 39.86 51.61 3.05
CA LYS A 150 38.83 52.67 3.10
C LYS A 150 38.34 53.13 1.73
N LYS A 151 38.35 52.22 0.74
CA LYS A 151 37.84 52.48 -0.61
C LYS A 151 36.38 52.03 -0.70
N PRO A 152 35.51 52.78 -1.41
CA PRO A 152 34.14 52.35 -1.62
C PRO A 152 34.09 51.03 -2.40
N MET A 153 33.12 50.18 -2.06
CA MET A 153 32.86 48.93 -2.78
C MET A 153 32.12 49.26 -4.09
N PRO A 154 32.65 48.84 -5.25
CA PRO A 154 31.92 48.97 -6.51
C PRO A 154 30.64 48.13 -6.50
N GLU A 155 29.56 48.65 -7.10
CA GLU A 155 28.29 47.93 -7.23
C GLU A 155 28.45 46.59 -7.96
N SER A 156 29.33 46.54 -8.98
CA SER A 156 29.62 45.29 -9.70
C SER A 156 30.20 44.20 -8.79
N LEU A 157 31.09 44.56 -7.85
CA LEU A 157 31.65 43.60 -6.90
C LEU A 157 30.60 43.10 -5.91
N GLN A 158 29.68 43.97 -5.49
CA GLN A 158 28.58 43.59 -4.62
C GLN A 158 27.64 42.60 -5.32
N GLU A 159 27.32 42.86 -6.59
CA GLU A 159 26.49 41.97 -7.41
C GLU A 159 27.18 40.63 -7.67
N ASP A 160 28.48 40.63 -8.00
CA ASP A 160 29.26 39.40 -8.19
C ASP A 160 29.24 38.52 -6.92
N ILE A 161 29.39 39.12 -5.73
CA ILE A 161 29.30 38.41 -4.45
C ILE A 161 27.90 37.80 -4.28
N HIS A 162 26.84 38.58 -4.52
CA HIS A 162 25.47 38.12 -4.35
C HIS A 162 25.11 36.97 -5.31
N GLN A 163 25.55 37.06 -6.57
CA GLN A 163 25.40 35.99 -7.55
C GLN A 163 26.17 34.74 -7.16
N SER A 164 27.42 34.89 -6.70
CA SER A 164 28.25 33.76 -6.26
C SER A 164 27.67 33.08 -5.00
N GLN A 165 27.11 33.85 -4.05
CA GLN A 165 26.38 33.31 -2.90
C GLN A 165 25.16 32.50 -3.32
N SER A 166 24.36 33.05 -4.23
CA SER A 166 23.17 32.36 -4.79
C SER A 166 23.55 31.06 -5.51
N GLN A 167 24.67 31.05 -6.25
CA GLN A 167 25.20 29.87 -6.90
C GLN A 167 25.62 28.81 -5.88
N VAL A 168 26.38 29.18 -4.84
CA VAL A 168 26.78 28.26 -3.76
C VAL A 168 25.56 27.65 -3.08
N ALA A 169 24.57 28.47 -2.72
CA ALA A 169 23.34 28.00 -2.07
C ALA A 169 22.58 26.98 -2.94
N ARG A 170 22.47 27.25 -4.25
CA ARG A 170 21.84 26.32 -5.20
C ARG A 170 22.61 25.00 -5.32
N LEU A 171 23.94 25.06 -5.44
CA LEU A 171 24.78 23.86 -5.53
C LEU A 171 24.72 23.02 -4.26
N GLN A 172 24.71 23.66 -3.09
CA GLN A 172 24.55 22.99 -1.80
C GLN A 172 23.21 22.26 -1.73
N LYS A 173 22.10 22.93 -2.05
CA LYS A 173 20.77 22.30 -2.07
C LYS A 173 20.70 21.07 -2.98
N ASN A 174 21.34 21.14 -4.15
CA ASN A 174 21.39 20.02 -5.11
C ASN A 174 22.22 18.84 -4.57
N LEU A 175 23.32 19.14 -3.88
CA LEU A 175 24.14 18.14 -3.20
C LEU A 175 23.36 17.46 -2.08
N ASP A 176 22.71 18.24 -1.21
CA ASP A 176 21.90 17.73 -0.10
C ASP A 176 20.77 16.81 -0.60
N THR A 177 20.10 17.22 -1.69
CA THR A 177 19.06 16.41 -2.35
C THR A 177 19.63 15.07 -2.83
N SER A 178 20.80 15.08 -3.47
CA SER A 178 21.42 13.85 -3.97
C SER A 178 21.91 12.94 -2.84
N MET A 179 22.38 13.52 -1.74
CA MET A 179 22.75 12.77 -0.53
C MET A 179 21.52 12.13 0.15
N ALA A 180 20.40 12.84 0.22
CA ALA A 180 19.14 12.28 0.75
C ALA A 180 18.60 11.14 -0.14
N GLU A 181 18.71 11.28 -1.46
CA GLU A 181 18.37 10.22 -2.41
C GLU A 181 19.26 8.99 -2.20
N LYS A 182 20.59 9.18 -2.08
CA LYS A 182 21.52 8.10 -1.74
C LYS A 182 21.09 7.38 -0.46
N ALA A 183 20.87 8.11 0.63
CA ALA A 183 20.48 7.53 1.92
C ALA A 183 19.16 6.74 1.83
N THR A 184 18.20 7.22 1.03
CA THR A 184 16.93 6.53 0.81
C THR A 184 17.13 5.19 0.08
N VAL A 185 17.96 5.18 -0.97
CA VAL A 185 18.28 3.96 -1.72
C VAL A 185 19.05 2.97 -0.82
N GLU A 186 20.02 3.47 -0.05
CA GLU A 186 20.78 2.66 0.91
C GLU A 186 19.87 2.01 1.96
N ALA A 187 19.00 2.78 2.60
CA ALA A 187 18.06 2.27 3.60
C ALA A 187 17.12 1.21 3.03
N LYS A 188 16.66 1.38 1.78
CA LYS A 188 15.84 0.38 1.09
C LYS A 188 16.59 -0.94 0.91
N PHE A 189 17.80 -0.90 0.34
CA PHE A 189 18.59 -2.11 0.13
C PHE A 189 19.01 -2.79 1.45
N ASP A 190 19.27 -2.02 2.49
CA ASP A 190 19.57 -2.55 3.83
C ASP A 190 18.36 -3.28 4.43
N ALA A 191 17.16 -2.70 4.31
CA ALA A 191 15.92 -3.36 4.71
C ALA A 191 15.65 -4.63 3.89
N ASP A 192 15.83 -4.57 2.58
CA ASP A 192 15.68 -5.72 1.67
C ASP A 192 16.64 -6.85 2.02
N LYS A 193 17.89 -6.53 2.38
CA LYS A 193 18.89 -7.51 2.80
C LYS A 193 18.53 -8.17 4.14
N VAL A 194 18.09 -7.40 5.12
CA VAL A 194 17.61 -7.95 6.40
C VAL A 194 16.42 -8.88 6.15
N ARG A 195 15.43 -8.43 5.37
CA ARG A 195 14.25 -9.22 5.05
C ARG A 195 14.58 -10.51 4.31
N TYR A 196 15.49 -10.45 3.35
CA TYR A 196 15.96 -11.62 2.62
C TYR A 196 16.57 -12.68 3.55
N LYS A 197 17.38 -12.25 4.52
CA LYS A 197 17.99 -13.14 5.53
C LYS A 197 16.93 -13.80 6.42
N GLU A 198 15.91 -13.05 6.83
CA GLU A 198 14.78 -13.59 7.60
C GLU A 198 14.01 -14.66 6.80
N LEU A 199 13.81 -14.45 5.50
CA LEU A 199 13.05 -15.36 4.63
C LEU A 199 13.82 -16.65 4.28
N THR A 200 15.14 -16.56 4.13
CA THR A 200 15.95 -17.66 3.57
C THR A 200 16.86 -18.34 4.59
N GLY A 201 17.15 -17.70 5.72
CA GLY A 201 18.13 -18.16 6.72
C GLY A 201 19.59 -18.12 6.22
N LYS A 202 19.85 -17.46 5.09
CA LYS A 202 21.17 -17.33 4.44
C LYS A 202 21.64 -15.89 4.43
#